data_AF-A0A3C0KCJ5-F1
#
_entry.id   AF-A0A3C0KCJ5-F1
#
_cell.length_a   1.000
_cell.length_b   1.000
_cell.length_c   1.000
_cell.angle_alpha   90.00
_cell.angle_beta   90.00
_cell.angle_gamma   90.00
#
_symmetry.space_group_name_H-M   'P 1'
#
loop_
_entity.id
_entity.type
_entity.pdbx_description
1 polymer ?
#
loop_
_entity_poly.entity_id
_entity_poly.type
_entity_poly.pdbx_seq_one_letter_code
_entity_poly.pdbx_strand_id
1 'polypeptide(L)'
;PFAEEPERRCVAGQHWVWDGVRFDILNPWPQDYGPRGEALLDDNAMSCVLRITHAGGRESAWLTGDIDAEGEVRLAMGRPGDRASLWVAPHHGSKTSSTPAWLNVLQPRHIIIQAGYRNHFGHPSPTVLARYRQRGIPWVVSPDCGMAIWRSEAPDAVRCWRDEDRRYWRWHPAGADDEGPPTASASALSREMP
;
A
#
# COMPACT_ATOMS: atom_id res chain seq x y z
N PRO A 1 13.30 -32.46 2.10
CA PRO A 1 12.90 -32.16 0.71
C PRO A 1 11.54 -31.46 0.69
N PHE A 2 11.53 -30.14 0.48
CA PHE A 2 10.29 -29.48 0.08
C PHE A 2 9.92 -30.07 -1.28
N ALA A 3 8.72 -30.63 -1.41
CA ALA A 3 8.23 -31.06 -2.72
C ALA A 3 8.27 -29.84 -3.65
N GLU A 4 8.69 -30.04 -4.91
CA GLU A 4 8.47 -29.05 -5.96
C GLU A 4 6.96 -28.92 -6.14
N GLU A 5 6.34 -28.03 -5.35
CA GLU A 5 5.00 -27.58 -5.67
C GLU A 5 5.10 -26.76 -6.95
N PRO A 6 4.32 -27.09 -8.00
CA PRO A 6 4.37 -26.34 -9.24
C PRO A 6 4.03 -24.88 -8.94
N GLU A 7 4.80 -23.96 -9.51
CA GLU A 7 4.56 -22.52 -9.38
C GLU A 7 3.10 -22.21 -9.75
N ARG A 8 2.30 -21.83 -8.75
CA ARG A 8 0.92 -21.43 -8.96
C ARG A 8 0.87 -19.96 -9.34
N ARG A 9 0.33 -19.69 -10.53
CA ARG A 9 0.05 -18.32 -10.99
C ARG A 9 -0.97 -17.65 -10.09
N CYS A 10 -0.81 -16.33 -9.92
CA CYS A 10 -1.82 -15.49 -9.31
C CYS A 10 -3.06 -15.42 -10.20
N VAL A 11 -4.22 -15.78 -9.66
CA VAL A 11 -5.50 -15.62 -10.35
C VAL A 11 -6.52 -15.08 -9.35
N ALA A 12 -7.23 -14.02 -9.75
CA ALA A 12 -8.27 -13.40 -8.95
C ALA A 12 -9.30 -14.45 -8.49
N GLY A 13 -9.63 -14.43 -7.21
CA GLY A 13 -10.52 -15.42 -6.57
C GLY A 13 -9.79 -16.52 -5.79
N GLN A 14 -8.49 -16.71 -6.03
CA GLN A 14 -7.66 -17.52 -5.14
C GLN A 14 -7.62 -16.89 -3.74
N HIS A 15 -7.77 -17.74 -2.73
CA HIS A 15 -7.68 -17.32 -1.34
C HIS A 15 -7.22 -18.47 -0.46
N TRP A 16 -6.57 -18.14 0.65
CA TRP A 16 -6.23 -19.10 1.70
C TRP A 16 -6.22 -18.40 3.06
N VAL A 17 -6.26 -19.22 4.12
CA VAL A 17 -6.11 -18.75 5.49
C VAL A 17 -4.90 -19.45 6.09
N TRP A 18 -4.00 -18.67 6.68
CA TRP A 18 -2.83 -19.17 7.37
C TRP A 18 -2.69 -18.45 8.70
N ASP A 19 -2.72 -19.21 9.79
CA ASP A 19 -2.66 -18.69 11.17
C ASP A 19 -3.69 -17.56 11.46
N GLY A 20 -4.92 -17.75 10.99
CA GLY A 20 -6.00 -16.76 11.11
C GLY A 20 -5.89 -15.57 10.15
N VAL A 21 -4.80 -15.40 9.42
CA VAL A 21 -4.66 -14.36 8.40
C VAL A 21 -5.23 -14.85 7.08
N ARG A 22 -6.17 -14.09 6.50
CA ARG A 22 -6.73 -14.36 5.17
C ARG A 22 -5.92 -13.65 4.10
N PHE A 23 -5.65 -14.35 3.03
CA PHE A 23 -5.01 -13.84 1.83
C PHE A 23 -5.97 -13.99 0.65
N ASP A 24 -6.17 -12.92 -0.12
CA ASP A 24 -6.98 -12.92 -1.34
C ASP A 24 -6.15 -12.38 -2.50
N ILE A 25 -6.06 -13.14 -3.60
CA ILE A 25 -5.55 -12.63 -4.87
C ILE A 25 -6.70 -11.99 -5.63
N LEU A 26 -6.47 -10.76 -6.11
CA LEU A 26 -7.50 -9.90 -6.72
C LEU A 26 -7.21 -9.52 -8.18
N ASN A 27 -5.98 -9.70 -8.64
CA ASN A 27 -5.52 -9.52 -10.02
C ASN A 27 -4.32 -10.45 -10.23
N PRO A 28 -4.07 -10.98 -11.44
CA PRO A 28 -4.88 -10.87 -12.68
C PRO A 28 -6.17 -11.70 -12.66
N TRP A 29 -7.15 -11.37 -13.50
CA TRP A 29 -8.39 -12.15 -13.63
C TRP A 29 -8.25 -13.32 -14.61
N PRO A 30 -9.12 -14.34 -14.55
CA PRO A 30 -9.07 -15.49 -15.46
C PRO A 30 -9.03 -15.11 -16.94
N GLN A 31 -9.78 -14.07 -17.35
CA GLN A 31 -9.83 -13.61 -18.74
C GLN A 31 -8.57 -12.86 -19.20
N ASP A 32 -7.67 -12.47 -18.28
CA ASP A 32 -6.39 -11.82 -18.62
C ASP A 32 -5.34 -12.87 -19.06
N TYR A 33 -5.69 -14.15 -19.01
CA TYR A 33 -4.86 -15.27 -19.44
C TYR A 33 -5.39 -15.91 -20.72
N GLY A 34 -4.45 -16.29 -21.59
CA GLY A 34 -4.73 -17.03 -22.82
C GLY A 34 -5.03 -18.51 -22.56
N PRO A 35 -5.40 -19.27 -23.60
CA PRO A 35 -5.77 -20.69 -23.49
C PRO A 35 -4.66 -21.59 -22.93
N ARG A 36 -3.39 -21.16 -23.00
CA ARG A 36 -2.22 -21.88 -22.47
C ARG A 36 -1.68 -21.25 -21.18
N GLY A 37 -2.41 -20.29 -20.60
CA GLY A 37 -2.03 -19.60 -19.37
C GLY A 37 -0.96 -18.53 -19.57
N GLU A 38 -0.73 -18.08 -20.81
CA GLU A 38 0.09 -16.93 -21.14
C GLU A 38 -0.61 -15.62 -20.75
N ALA A 39 0.15 -14.60 -20.35
CA ALA A 39 -0.39 -13.27 -20.14
C ALA A 39 -0.92 -12.65 -21.45
N LEU A 40 -2.12 -12.08 -21.41
CA LEU A 40 -2.69 -11.32 -22.54
C LEU A 40 -2.51 -9.81 -22.40
N LEU A 41 -2.14 -9.34 -21.20
CA LEU A 41 -1.85 -7.94 -20.88
C LEU A 41 -0.35 -7.77 -20.61
N ASP A 42 0.10 -6.51 -20.51
CA ASP A 42 1.49 -6.20 -20.17
C ASP A 42 1.82 -6.56 -18.70
N ASP A 43 3.12 -6.63 -18.39
CA ASP A 43 3.62 -7.09 -17.09
C ASP A 43 3.07 -6.29 -15.90
N ASN A 44 2.83 -4.98 -16.06
CA ASN A 44 2.28 -4.15 -14.99
C ASN A 44 0.81 -4.50 -14.74
N ALA A 45 0.01 -4.57 -15.81
CA ALA A 45 -1.37 -5.01 -15.74
C ALA A 45 -1.51 -6.44 -15.19
N MET A 46 -0.50 -7.29 -15.39
CA MET A 46 -0.42 -8.65 -14.85
C MET A 46 0.10 -8.74 -13.40
N SER A 47 0.33 -7.61 -12.71
CA SER A 47 0.79 -7.59 -11.32
C SER A 47 -0.15 -8.35 -10.37
N CYS A 48 0.40 -9.23 -9.53
CA CYS A 48 -0.38 -9.89 -8.49
C CYS A 48 -0.87 -8.88 -7.44
N VAL A 49 -2.19 -8.66 -7.37
CA VAL A 49 -2.77 -7.83 -6.31
C VAL A 49 -3.17 -8.72 -5.16
N LEU A 50 -2.54 -8.51 -4.00
CA LEU A 50 -2.77 -9.27 -2.78
C LEU A 50 -3.45 -8.39 -1.74
N ARG A 51 -4.58 -8.86 -1.21
CA ARG A 51 -5.21 -8.33 0.00
C ARG A 51 -4.96 -9.29 1.16
N ILE A 52 -4.40 -8.75 2.23
CA ILE A 52 -4.10 -9.48 3.47
C ILE A 52 -5.02 -8.94 4.55
N THR A 53 -5.84 -9.80 5.14
CA THR A 53 -6.82 -9.41 6.17
C THR A 53 -6.57 -10.20 7.44
N HIS A 54 -6.39 -9.50 8.55
CA HIS A 54 -6.24 -10.11 9.86
C HIS A 54 -7.52 -10.86 10.29
N ALA A 55 -7.41 -11.88 11.16
CA ALA A 55 -8.51 -12.76 11.59
C ALA A 55 -9.79 -12.03 12.07
N GLY A 56 -9.62 -10.86 12.69
CA GLY A 56 -10.74 -10.01 13.13
C GLY A 56 -11.47 -9.25 12.02
N GLY A 57 -11.04 -9.36 10.76
CA GLY A 57 -11.67 -8.78 9.58
C GLY A 57 -11.61 -7.25 9.46
N ARG A 58 -11.15 -6.55 10.50
CA ARG A 58 -11.17 -5.08 10.59
C ARG A 58 -10.02 -4.40 9.85
N GLU A 59 -8.84 -5.00 9.87
CA GLU A 59 -7.63 -4.38 9.35
C GLU A 59 -7.10 -5.18 8.15
N SER A 60 -6.71 -4.46 7.11
CA SER A 60 -6.17 -5.06 5.89
C SER A 60 -4.99 -4.28 5.29
N ALA A 61 -4.06 -5.04 4.71
CA ALA A 61 -2.95 -4.53 3.93
C ALA A 61 -3.13 -4.92 2.46
N TRP A 62 -2.87 -3.97 1.56
CA TRP A 62 -3.00 -4.15 0.11
C TRP A 62 -1.64 -3.97 -0.56
N LEU A 63 -1.20 -5.00 -1.26
CA LEU A 63 0.03 -5.00 -2.06
C LEU A 63 -0.41 -5.11 -3.51
N THR A 64 -0.32 -4.00 -4.25
CA THR A 64 -0.89 -3.92 -5.60
C THR A 64 0.13 -4.11 -6.71
N GLY A 65 1.39 -4.45 -6.39
CA GLY A 65 2.46 -4.53 -7.38
C GLY A 65 2.54 -3.26 -8.21
N ASP A 66 2.65 -3.37 -9.53
CA ASP A 66 2.73 -2.24 -10.44
C ASP A 66 1.48 -2.09 -11.30
N ILE A 67 0.29 -2.52 -10.80
CA ILE A 67 -0.96 -2.38 -11.56
C ILE A 67 -1.13 -0.98 -12.14
N ASP A 68 -1.65 -0.95 -13.35
CA ASP A 68 -1.88 0.27 -14.09
C ASP A 68 -3.21 0.94 -13.71
N ALA A 69 -3.48 2.09 -14.32
CA ALA A 69 -4.70 2.86 -14.06
C ALA A 69 -5.97 2.08 -14.40
N GLU A 70 -5.95 1.23 -15.45
CA GLU A 70 -7.09 0.41 -15.83
C GLU A 70 -7.35 -0.67 -14.77
N GLY A 71 -6.30 -1.36 -14.31
CA GLY A 71 -6.38 -2.33 -13.21
C GLY A 71 -6.92 -1.70 -11.93
N GLU A 72 -6.44 -0.51 -11.56
CA GLU A 72 -6.95 0.25 -10.41
C GLU A 72 -8.45 0.59 -10.52
N VAL A 73 -8.90 1.07 -11.68
CA VAL A 73 -10.32 1.37 -11.92
C VAL A 73 -11.16 0.09 -11.89
N ARG A 74 -10.67 -1.00 -12.49
CA ARG A 74 -11.36 -2.30 -12.49
C ARG A 74 -11.54 -2.84 -11.07
N LEU A 75 -10.51 -2.71 -10.22
CA LEU A 75 -10.59 -3.04 -8.80
C LEU A 75 -11.56 -2.13 -8.04
N ALA A 76 -11.53 -0.80 -8.28
CA ALA A 76 -12.42 0.15 -7.64
C ALA A 76 -13.90 -0.18 -7.91
N MET A 77 -14.24 -0.44 -9.18
CA MET A 77 -15.60 -0.72 -9.61
C MET A 77 -16.13 -2.05 -9.09
N GLY A 78 -15.28 -3.07 -9.00
CA GLY A 78 -15.67 -4.39 -8.48
C GLY A 78 -15.82 -4.44 -6.96
N ARG A 79 -15.38 -3.40 -6.22
CA ARG A 79 -15.17 -3.47 -4.76
C ARG A 79 -15.51 -2.16 -4.01
N PRO A 80 -16.70 -1.55 -4.21
CA PRO A 80 -17.01 -0.22 -3.67
C PRO A 80 -16.95 -0.10 -2.12
N GLY A 81 -17.09 -1.21 -1.41
CA GLY A 81 -17.04 -1.27 0.06
C GLY A 81 -15.66 -1.60 0.64
N ASP A 82 -14.67 -1.96 -0.18
CA ASP A 82 -13.36 -2.35 0.32
C ASP A 82 -12.61 -1.13 0.85
N ARG A 83 -11.88 -1.33 1.95
CA ARG A 83 -11.04 -0.33 2.60
C ARG A 83 -9.68 -0.93 2.94
N ALA A 84 -8.65 -0.09 3.01
CA ALA A 84 -7.32 -0.49 3.44
C ALA A 84 -6.89 0.25 4.71
N SER A 85 -6.24 -0.49 5.61
CA SER A 85 -5.49 0.11 6.71
C SER A 85 -4.11 0.52 6.21
N LEU A 86 -3.47 -0.35 5.44
CA LEU A 86 -2.20 -0.11 4.78
C LEU A 86 -2.32 -0.39 3.29
N TRP A 87 -1.76 0.48 2.47
CA TRP A 87 -1.62 0.24 1.04
C TRP A 87 -0.19 0.50 0.58
N VAL A 88 0.38 -0.44 -0.16
CA VAL A 88 1.65 -0.25 -0.86
C VAL A 88 1.35 0.32 -2.23
N ALA A 89 1.74 1.58 -2.46
CA ALA A 89 1.42 2.31 -3.68
C ALA A 89 2.04 1.63 -4.91
N PRO A 90 1.26 1.44 -5.99
CA PRO A 90 1.74 0.75 -7.16
C PRO A 90 2.73 1.57 -7.97
N HIS A 91 3.62 0.86 -8.67
CA HIS A 91 4.55 1.44 -9.64
C HIS A 91 5.40 2.53 -9.01
N HIS A 92 5.88 2.30 -7.78
CA HIS A 92 6.73 3.23 -7.04
C HIS A 92 6.12 4.62 -6.81
N GLY A 93 4.79 4.79 -6.97
CA GLY A 93 4.15 6.10 -6.97
C GLY A 93 4.31 6.86 -8.31
N SER A 94 4.26 6.16 -9.43
CA SER A 94 4.28 6.74 -10.77
C SER A 94 3.12 7.70 -11.02
N LYS A 95 3.31 8.72 -11.88
CA LYS A 95 2.28 9.70 -12.22
C LYS A 95 1.00 9.07 -12.79
N THR A 96 1.09 7.87 -13.34
CA THR A 96 -0.03 7.11 -13.92
C THR A 96 -0.72 6.19 -12.91
N SER A 97 -0.18 5.97 -11.71
CA SER A 97 -0.82 5.16 -10.66
C SER A 97 -1.65 6.02 -9.71
N SER A 98 -2.26 5.40 -8.70
CA SER A 98 -3.06 6.01 -7.63
C SER A 98 -4.26 6.83 -8.09
N THR A 99 -4.95 6.34 -9.10
CA THR A 99 -6.13 6.95 -9.72
C THR A 99 -7.13 7.47 -8.69
N PRO A 100 -7.82 8.59 -8.96
CA PRO A 100 -8.85 9.11 -8.07
C PRO A 100 -9.93 8.08 -7.74
N ALA A 101 -10.34 7.25 -8.72
CA ALA A 101 -11.33 6.19 -8.53
C ALA A 101 -10.88 5.20 -7.45
N TRP A 102 -9.63 4.72 -7.54
CA TRP A 102 -9.09 3.78 -6.57
C TRP A 102 -8.92 4.39 -5.18
N LEU A 103 -8.36 5.60 -5.08
CA LEU A 103 -8.21 6.29 -3.79
C LEU A 103 -9.56 6.59 -3.12
N ASN A 104 -10.59 6.88 -3.89
CA ASN A 104 -11.93 7.16 -3.36
C ASN A 104 -12.62 5.90 -2.82
N VAL A 105 -12.34 4.72 -3.40
CA VAL A 105 -12.85 3.44 -2.91
C VAL A 105 -12.00 2.93 -1.75
N LEU A 106 -10.69 2.77 -1.95
CA LEU A 106 -9.82 2.10 -0.99
C LEU A 106 -9.63 2.90 0.31
N GLN A 107 -9.62 4.24 0.23
CA GLN A 107 -9.45 5.17 1.36
C GLN A 107 -8.41 4.68 2.39
N PRO A 108 -7.16 4.43 1.97
CA PRO A 108 -6.15 3.84 2.85
C PRO A 108 -5.85 4.76 4.03
N ARG A 109 -5.67 4.19 5.24
CA ARG A 109 -5.21 4.98 6.41
C ARG A 109 -3.74 5.39 6.27
N HIS A 110 -2.91 4.52 5.71
CA HIS A 110 -1.51 4.79 5.44
C HIS A 110 -1.07 4.25 4.07
N ILE A 111 -0.11 4.95 3.47
CA ILE A 111 0.52 4.54 2.21
C ILE A 111 2.02 4.31 2.40
N ILE A 112 2.53 3.19 1.92
CA ILE A 112 3.98 2.97 1.75
C ILE A 112 4.30 3.09 0.27
N ILE A 113 5.29 3.92 -0.06
CA ILE A 113 5.77 4.07 -1.43
C ILE A 113 7.19 3.51 -1.54
N GLN A 114 7.32 2.46 -2.33
CA GLN A 114 8.62 1.83 -2.60
C GLN A 114 9.29 2.57 -3.75
N ALA A 115 10.12 3.58 -3.47
CA ALA A 115 10.87 4.30 -4.49
C ALA A 115 12.36 4.37 -4.12
N GLY A 116 13.24 4.42 -5.11
CA GLY A 116 14.69 4.58 -4.89
C GLY A 116 15.08 6.03 -4.54
N TYR A 117 16.17 6.23 -3.79
CA TYR A 117 16.73 7.57 -3.59
C TYR A 117 17.13 8.19 -4.93
N ARG A 118 16.70 9.43 -5.20
CA ARG A 118 16.90 10.11 -6.49
C ARG A 118 16.52 9.22 -7.67
N ASN A 119 15.39 8.53 -7.56
CA ASN A 119 14.86 7.69 -8.62
C ASN A 119 14.83 8.47 -9.95
N HIS A 120 15.46 7.90 -10.98
CA HIS A 120 15.68 8.61 -12.25
C HIS A 120 14.39 8.83 -13.06
N PHE A 121 13.31 8.12 -12.73
CA PHE A 121 11.97 8.33 -13.32
C PHE A 121 11.20 9.46 -12.60
N GLY A 122 11.76 10.03 -11.53
CA GLY A 122 11.12 11.07 -10.74
C GLY A 122 10.01 10.52 -9.84
N HIS A 123 10.17 9.29 -9.33
CA HIS A 123 9.22 8.67 -8.41
C HIS A 123 9.61 8.87 -6.92
N PRO A 124 8.64 9.09 -6.02
CA PRO A 124 7.21 9.28 -6.30
C PRO A 124 6.91 10.58 -7.05
N SER A 125 5.93 10.53 -7.95
CA SER A 125 5.52 11.71 -8.72
C SER A 125 4.88 12.77 -7.79
N PRO A 126 5.23 14.06 -7.94
CA PRO A 126 4.56 15.15 -7.21
C PRO A 126 3.03 15.15 -7.39
N THR A 127 2.52 14.74 -8.55
CA THR A 127 1.07 14.65 -8.81
C THR A 127 0.38 13.53 -8.03
N VAL A 128 1.09 12.45 -7.70
CA VAL A 128 0.60 11.40 -6.81
C VAL A 128 0.55 11.90 -5.37
N LEU A 129 1.65 12.51 -4.91
CA LEU A 129 1.73 13.05 -3.55
C LEU A 129 0.68 14.15 -3.31
N ALA A 130 0.40 14.99 -4.30
CA ALA A 130 -0.66 15.98 -4.23
C ALA A 130 -2.05 15.34 -4.02
N ARG A 131 -2.34 14.20 -4.67
CA ARG A 131 -3.60 13.46 -4.49
C ARG A 131 -3.74 12.88 -3.09
N TYR A 132 -2.63 12.41 -2.49
CA TYR A 132 -2.62 11.93 -1.12
C TYR A 132 -2.83 13.06 -0.13
N ARG A 133 -2.10 14.18 -0.30
CA ARG A 133 -2.25 15.39 0.53
C ARG A 133 -3.68 15.93 0.49
N GLN A 134 -4.30 16.00 -0.69
CA GLN A 134 -5.69 16.46 -0.85
C GLN A 134 -6.70 15.60 -0.07
N ARG A 135 -6.39 14.32 0.16
CA ARG A 135 -7.25 13.38 0.90
C ARG A 135 -6.85 13.22 2.37
N GLY A 136 -5.81 13.94 2.82
CA GLY A 136 -5.27 13.80 4.17
C GLY A 136 -4.70 12.42 4.46
N ILE A 137 -4.25 11.68 3.43
CA ILE A 137 -3.70 10.34 3.60
C ILE A 137 -2.20 10.47 3.87
N PRO A 138 -1.68 10.05 5.04
CA PRO A 138 -0.25 10.04 5.31
C PRO A 138 0.46 8.96 4.48
N TRP A 139 1.68 9.26 4.03
CA TRP A 139 2.54 8.32 3.34
C TRP A 139 3.96 8.33 3.89
N VAL A 140 4.67 7.22 3.69
CA VAL A 140 6.12 7.12 3.87
C VAL A 140 6.78 6.62 2.59
N VAL A 141 8.01 7.05 2.34
CA VAL A 141 8.81 6.59 1.20
C VAL A 141 10.03 5.80 1.69
N SER A 142 10.39 4.72 1.01
CA SER A 142 11.52 3.86 1.40
C SER A 142 12.87 4.60 1.61
N PRO A 143 13.25 5.62 0.82
CA PRO A 143 14.53 6.33 1.01
C PRO A 143 14.62 7.09 2.33
N ASP A 144 13.47 7.53 2.88
CA ASP A 144 13.42 8.29 4.12
C ASP A 144 13.13 7.37 5.31
N CYS A 145 12.33 6.32 5.08
CA CYS A 145 11.89 5.41 6.15
C CYS A 145 12.90 4.28 6.43
N GLY A 146 13.61 3.83 5.38
CA GLY A 146 14.38 2.58 5.42
C GLY A 146 13.43 1.40 5.39
N MET A 147 13.23 0.77 6.55
CA MET A 147 12.21 -0.26 6.74
C MET A 147 10.98 0.38 7.38
N ALA A 148 9.86 0.31 6.67
CA ALA A 148 8.55 0.68 7.20
C ALA A 148 7.95 -0.52 7.94
N ILE A 149 7.53 -0.30 9.19
CA ILE A 149 6.91 -1.31 10.04
C ILE A 149 5.48 -0.87 10.31
N TRP A 150 4.52 -1.70 9.90
CA TRP A 150 3.10 -1.55 10.21
C TRP A 150 2.60 -2.81 10.91
N ARG A 151 1.65 -2.67 11.84
CA ARG A 151 1.08 -3.78 12.61
C ARG A 151 -0.43 -3.65 12.62
N SER A 152 -1.14 -4.73 12.33
CA SER A 152 -2.62 -4.74 12.37
C SER A 152 -3.19 -4.51 13.77
N GLU A 153 -2.43 -4.78 14.83
CA GLU A 153 -2.80 -4.53 16.22
C GLU A 153 -2.68 -3.05 16.61
N ALA A 154 -1.91 -2.27 15.84
CA ALA A 154 -1.75 -0.83 16.00
C ALA A 154 -1.85 -0.16 14.60
N PRO A 155 -3.03 -0.24 13.96
CA PRO A 155 -3.18 0.02 12.52
C PRO A 155 -3.01 1.49 12.13
N ASP A 156 -3.09 2.41 13.09
CA ASP A 156 -3.05 3.85 12.89
C ASP A 156 -1.61 4.42 12.91
N ALA A 157 -0.59 3.55 12.90
CA ALA A 157 0.80 3.96 12.88
C ALA A 157 1.64 3.15 11.88
N VAL A 158 2.47 3.85 11.12
CA VAL A 158 3.62 3.29 10.40
C VAL A 158 4.88 3.83 11.03
N ARG A 159 5.79 2.94 11.44
CA ARG A 159 7.06 3.32 12.05
C ARG A 159 8.19 3.14 11.07
N CYS A 160 9.13 4.07 11.08
CA CYS A 160 10.28 4.06 10.19
C CYS A 160 11.55 3.70 10.95
N TRP A 161 12.26 2.69 10.47
CA TRP A 161 13.50 2.25 11.08
C TRP A 161 14.55 3.37 11.17
N ARG A 162 14.60 4.28 10.19
CA ARG A 162 15.51 5.43 10.24
C ARG A 162 15.20 6.42 11.36
N ASP A 163 13.95 6.47 11.83
CA ASP A 163 13.53 7.33 12.94
C ASP A 163 13.76 6.65 14.31
N GLU A 164 13.67 5.32 14.37
CA GLU A 164 13.90 4.54 15.59
C GLU A 164 15.38 4.27 15.87
N ASP A 165 16.19 3.98 14.84
CA ASP A 165 17.65 3.74 14.94
C ASP A 165 18.43 4.96 14.39
N ARG A 166 18.13 6.15 14.92
CA ARG A 166 18.77 7.40 14.50
C ARG A 166 20.25 7.39 14.84
N ARG A 167 21.09 7.37 13.80
CA ARG A 167 22.53 7.55 13.93
C ARG A 167 22.90 8.97 13.53
N TYR A 168 23.72 9.64 14.34
CA TYR A 168 24.09 11.05 14.14
C TYR A 168 24.76 11.36 12.79
N TRP A 169 25.31 10.35 12.10
CA TRP A 169 25.96 10.50 10.79
C TRP A 169 25.04 10.23 9.58
N ARG A 170 23.76 9.92 9.80
CA ARG A 170 22.77 9.79 8.72
C ARG A 170 22.18 11.17 8.43
N TRP A 171 22.54 11.72 7.26
CA TRP A 171 22.12 13.05 6.80
C TRP A 171 20.63 13.09 6.42
N HIS A 172 19.96 14.18 6.79
CA HIS A 172 18.68 14.60 6.21
C HIS A 172 18.90 15.85 5.35
N PRO A 173 18.20 16.00 4.21
CA PRO A 173 18.13 17.28 3.54
C PRO A 173 17.45 18.29 4.47
N ALA A 174 18.10 19.44 4.69
CA ALA A 174 17.46 20.58 5.33
C ALA A 174 16.22 20.97 4.49
N GLY A 175 15.03 20.97 5.11
CA GLY A 175 13.75 21.27 4.45
C GLY A 175 12.59 20.31 4.76
N ALA A 176 12.81 19.25 5.56
CA ALA A 176 11.74 18.39 6.06
C ALA A 176 11.02 18.96 7.31
N ASP A 177 11.39 20.17 7.75
CA ASP A 177 10.90 20.79 9.00
C ASP A 177 9.71 21.76 8.79
N ASP A 178 9.10 21.84 7.61
CA ASP A 178 8.00 22.81 7.36
C ASP A 178 6.61 22.20 7.06
N GLU A 179 6.47 20.87 7.03
CA GLU A 179 5.16 20.19 7.12
C GLU A 179 5.34 18.84 7.82
N GLY A 180 5.35 18.83 9.15
CA GLY A 180 5.29 17.60 9.93
C GLY A 180 3.98 16.84 9.68
N PRO A 181 3.93 15.50 9.89
CA PRO A 181 2.67 14.76 9.85
C PRO A 181 1.71 15.35 10.90
N PRO A 182 0.40 15.46 10.62
CA PRO A 182 -0.55 15.99 11.61
C PRO A 182 -0.48 15.12 12.86
N THR A 183 -0.05 15.74 13.97
CA THR A 183 -0.05 15.10 15.28
C THR A 183 -1.48 14.70 15.62
N ALA A 184 -1.69 13.41 15.88
CA ALA A 184 -2.91 12.94 16.50
C ALA A 184 -3.14 13.73 17.80
N SER A 185 -4.20 14.53 17.83
CA SER A 185 -4.64 15.21 19.04
C SER A 185 -5.12 14.16 20.04
N ALA A 186 -4.23 13.77 20.95
CA ALA A 186 -4.60 13.11 22.19
C ALA A 186 -5.39 14.12 23.06
N SER A 187 -6.71 14.09 22.97
CA SER A 187 -7.56 14.68 23.99
C SER A 187 -7.81 13.62 25.06
N ALA A 188 -7.04 13.69 26.15
CA ALA A 188 -7.31 12.97 27.38
C ALA A 188 -7.43 13.96 28.54
N LEU A 189 -8.66 14.01 29.06
CA LEU A 189 -9.01 14.21 30.46
C LEU A 189 -8.95 15.64 31.04
N SER A 190 -10.14 16.12 31.39
CA SER A 190 -10.36 16.71 32.71
C SER A 190 -11.67 16.16 33.26
N ARG A 191 -11.53 15.22 34.20
CA ARG A 191 -12.51 14.97 35.26
C ARG A 191 -12.55 16.22 36.13
N GLU A 192 -13.73 16.78 36.39
CA GLU A 192 -14.07 17.43 37.66
C GLU A 192 -15.59 17.27 37.89
N MET A 193 -15.94 16.54 38.95
CA MET A 193 -17.19 16.72 39.70
C MET A 193 -16.79 17.34 41.05
N PRO A 194 -17.66 18.16 41.62
CA PRO A 194 -18.45 17.70 42.76
C PRO A 194 -19.93 17.57 42.45
#